data_AF-A0A976Q446-F1
#
_entry.id   AF-A0A976Q446-F1
#
_cell.length_a   1.000
_cell.length_b   1.000
_cell.length_c   1.000
_cell.angle_alpha   90.00
_cell.angle_beta   90.00
_cell.angle_gamma   90.00
#
_symmetry.space_group_name_H-M   'P 1'
#
loop_
_entity.id
_entity.type
_entity.pdbx_description
1 polymer ?
#
loop_
_entity_poly.entity_id
_entity_poly.type
_entity_poly.pdbx_seq_one_letter_code
_entity_poly.pdbx_strand_id
1 'polypeptide(L)'
;MTRHTSRFFALPILAAGLFGTFVGCVIETGIREPCDSGEHNYLDGDGNCECDQGYEWCNPADNNDLNCCKIEDAPAPGDGDGDGDGDGDGDGDTGEEDAGVHPPAECQMTDEGALWCTHDQAMGPEGSTLYVCSGGQWVVDSVTGTAWCADSGYDFSYGCTDVVPTDGADPYIEFLCGSGPGTACDDAYVDNCVDSDVIQFCKFDKVTADSCQRFCSSGELDGVAYEFGACDIGDDSLYTCLCWDGDAG
;
A
#
# COMPACT_ATOMS: atom_id res chain seq x y z
N MET A 1 3.62 -70.31 19.55
CA MET A 1 2.86 -70.90 18.42
C MET A 1 1.64 -69.99 18.27
N THR A 2 1.39 -69.26 17.20
CA THR A 2 1.52 -69.58 15.77
C THR A 2 1.55 -68.26 15.00
N ARG A 3 2.38 -68.18 13.95
CA ARG A 3 2.44 -67.05 13.00
C ARG A 3 1.14 -66.96 12.20
N HIS A 4 0.64 -65.75 11.95
CA HIS A 4 -0.17 -65.48 10.76
C HIS A 4 0.39 -64.30 9.97
N THR A 5 1.15 -64.66 8.95
CA THR A 5 1.38 -63.92 7.71
C THR A 5 0.09 -63.86 6.90
N SER A 6 -0.32 -62.67 6.44
CA SER A 6 -1.16 -62.50 5.25
C SER A 6 -0.65 -61.33 4.42
N ARG A 7 0.03 -61.69 3.32
CA ARG A 7 0.21 -60.88 2.12
C ARG A 7 -1.14 -60.87 1.38
N PHE A 8 -1.62 -59.77 0.82
CA PHE A 8 -2.42 -59.80 -0.42
C PHE A 8 -2.43 -58.42 -1.12
N PHE A 9 -1.84 -58.44 -2.32
CA PHE A 9 -2.18 -57.71 -3.55
C PHE A 9 -1.93 -56.20 -3.70
N ALA A 10 -0.92 -55.91 -4.52
CA ALA A 10 -0.79 -54.72 -5.34
C ALA A 10 -1.90 -54.67 -6.42
N LEU A 11 -2.40 -53.48 -6.69
CA LEU A 11 -3.08 -53.12 -7.94
C LEU A 11 -2.31 -51.94 -8.58
N PRO A 12 -1.86 -52.04 -9.84
CA PRO A 12 -1.37 -50.90 -10.59
C PRO A 12 -2.54 -50.25 -11.35
N ILE A 13 -2.70 -48.93 -11.23
CA ILE A 13 -3.56 -48.16 -12.14
C ILE A 13 -2.65 -47.40 -13.11
N LEU A 14 -2.80 -47.75 -14.38
CA LEU A 14 -2.07 -47.27 -15.55
C LEU A 14 -2.88 -46.17 -16.25
N ALA A 15 -2.24 -45.01 -16.43
CA ALA A 15 -2.27 -44.06 -17.55
C ALA A 15 -3.60 -43.63 -18.24
N ALA A 16 -3.79 -42.30 -18.30
CA ALA A 16 -4.01 -41.45 -19.50
C ALA A 16 -4.28 -40.01 -19.00
N GLY A 17 -3.57 -38.96 -19.41
CA GLY A 17 -3.17 -38.61 -20.75
C GLY A 17 -4.18 -37.62 -21.35
N LEU A 18 -4.14 -36.36 -20.93
CA LEU A 18 -4.86 -35.25 -21.58
C LEU A 18 -3.98 -34.00 -21.54
N PHE A 19 -3.16 -33.86 -22.59
CA PHE A 19 -2.49 -32.62 -22.92
C PHE A 19 -3.55 -31.61 -23.38
N GLY A 20 -3.96 -30.73 -22.47
CA GLY A 20 -4.72 -29.54 -22.82
C GLY A 20 -3.76 -28.52 -23.42
N THR A 21 -3.74 -28.40 -24.75
CA THR A 21 -3.15 -27.24 -25.43
C THR A 21 -4.01 -26.03 -25.11
N PHE A 22 -3.63 -25.28 -24.08
CA PHE A 22 -4.13 -23.92 -23.90
C PHE A 22 -3.46 -23.04 -24.95
N VAL A 23 -4.22 -22.71 -25.99
CA VAL A 23 -3.90 -21.58 -26.85
C VAL A 23 -4.10 -20.34 -25.98
N GLY A 24 -3.02 -19.88 -25.35
CA GLY A 24 -2.99 -18.60 -24.67
C GLY A 24 -3.33 -17.52 -25.68
N CYS A 25 -4.46 -16.84 -25.47
CA CYS A 25 -4.78 -15.63 -26.18
C CYS A 25 -3.76 -14.59 -25.72
N VAL A 26 -2.81 -14.23 -26.59
CA VAL A 26 -2.01 -13.03 -26.41
C VAL A 26 -2.97 -11.86 -26.58
N ILE A 27 -3.42 -11.29 -25.45
CA ILE A 27 -4.11 -10.01 -25.47
C ILE A 27 -3.00 -8.97 -25.65
N GLU A 28 -2.73 -8.57 -26.89
CA GLU A 28 -2.09 -7.29 -27.17
C GLU A 28 -3.07 -6.21 -26.68
N THR A 29 -2.92 -5.79 -25.43
CA THR A 29 -3.42 -4.49 -25.02
C THR A 29 -2.53 -3.47 -25.71
N GLY A 30 -2.93 -3.06 -26.93
CA GLY A 30 -2.42 -1.82 -27.51
C GLY A 30 -2.56 -0.76 -26.43
N ILE A 31 -1.42 -0.16 -26.06
CA ILE A 31 -1.34 0.85 -25.01
C ILE A 31 -2.30 1.96 -25.45
N ARG A 32 -3.51 1.95 -24.90
CA ARG A 32 -4.41 3.09 -24.97
C ARG A 32 -3.65 4.20 -24.26
N GLU A 33 -3.48 5.33 -24.93
CA GLU A 33 -2.87 6.47 -24.25
C GLU A 33 -3.67 6.73 -22.97
N PRO A 34 -3.01 6.93 -21.81
CA PRO A 34 -3.65 6.84 -20.50
C PRO A 34 -4.90 7.73 -20.35
N CYS A 35 -5.00 8.78 -21.17
CA CYS A 35 -6.04 9.80 -21.11
C CYS A 35 -7.07 9.75 -22.25
N ASP A 36 -7.02 8.75 -23.15
CA ASP A 36 -7.84 8.64 -24.37
C ASP A 36 -9.35 8.41 -24.12
N SER A 37 -9.81 8.43 -22.86
CA SER A 37 -11.19 8.13 -22.49
C SER A 37 -12.06 9.35 -22.15
N GLY A 38 -11.53 10.57 -22.22
CA GLY A 38 -12.29 11.79 -21.93
C GLY A 38 -11.94 12.99 -22.82
N GLU A 39 -12.78 14.02 -22.78
CA GLU A 39 -12.56 15.29 -23.49
C GLU A 39 -11.86 16.32 -22.60
N HIS A 40 -11.04 17.18 -23.20
CA HIS A 40 -10.32 18.28 -22.53
C HIS A 40 -9.34 17.84 -21.45
N ASN A 41 -8.67 16.70 -21.66
CA ASN A 41 -7.56 16.24 -20.85
C ASN A 41 -6.29 16.02 -21.71
N TYR A 42 -5.13 15.96 -21.06
CA TYR A 42 -3.84 15.63 -21.66
C TYR A 42 -2.99 14.82 -20.69
N LEU A 43 -1.94 14.17 -21.20
CA LEU A 43 -0.94 13.47 -20.38
C LEU A 43 0.18 14.44 -20.02
N ASP A 44 0.45 14.62 -18.72
CA ASP A 44 1.55 15.46 -18.24
C ASP A 44 2.93 14.79 -18.45
N GLY A 45 3.99 15.43 -17.98
CA GLY A 45 5.37 14.92 -18.07
C GLY A 45 5.65 13.71 -17.17
N ASP A 46 4.80 13.47 -16.18
CA ASP A 46 4.94 12.43 -15.15
C ASP A 46 4.03 11.22 -15.42
N GLY A 47 3.21 11.29 -16.47
CA GLY A 47 2.33 10.22 -16.92
C GLY A 47 0.93 10.25 -16.32
N ASN A 48 0.52 11.36 -15.70
CA ASN A 48 -0.83 11.55 -15.18
C ASN A 48 -1.73 12.25 -16.20
N CYS A 49 -3.03 11.99 -16.11
CA CYS A 49 -4.01 12.73 -16.90
C CYS A 49 -4.37 14.01 -16.16
N GLU A 50 -4.30 15.13 -16.86
CA GLU A 50 -4.67 16.45 -16.36
C GLU A 50 -5.70 17.10 -17.27
N CYS A 51 -6.55 17.97 -16.72
CA CYS A 51 -7.48 18.77 -17.52
C CYS A 51 -6.76 19.94 -18.21
N ASP A 52 -7.21 20.28 -19.42
CA ASP A 52 -6.80 21.49 -20.12
C ASP A 52 -7.02 22.73 -19.23
N GLN A 53 -6.16 23.75 -19.39
CA GLN A 53 -6.29 25.00 -18.65
C GLN A 53 -7.70 25.61 -18.82
N GLY A 54 -8.37 25.87 -17.69
CA GLY A 54 -9.75 26.40 -17.67
C GLY A 54 -10.84 25.33 -17.58
N TYR A 55 -10.46 24.07 -17.42
CA TYR A 55 -11.34 22.94 -17.18
C TYR A 55 -10.97 22.23 -15.86
N GLU A 56 -11.94 21.57 -15.23
CA GLU A 56 -11.82 20.76 -14.01
C GLU A 56 -12.51 19.41 -14.20
N TRP A 57 -12.19 18.40 -13.39
CA TRP A 57 -12.86 17.09 -13.50
C TRP A 57 -14.37 17.21 -13.32
N CYS A 58 -15.14 16.69 -14.28
CA CYS A 58 -16.60 16.71 -14.21
C CYS A 58 -17.13 15.92 -13.02
N ASN A 59 -16.43 14.84 -12.68
CA ASN A 59 -16.79 13.94 -11.60
C ASN A 59 -15.54 13.55 -10.80
N PRO A 60 -15.07 14.42 -9.89
CA PRO A 60 -13.85 14.16 -9.12
C PRO A 60 -13.98 12.97 -8.16
N ALA A 61 -15.18 12.40 -8.01
CA ALA A 61 -15.42 11.20 -7.20
C ALA A 61 -15.30 9.89 -8.00
N ASP A 62 -15.15 9.94 -9.32
CA ASP A 62 -14.98 8.76 -10.18
C ASP A 62 -13.63 8.83 -10.92
N ASN A 63 -12.63 8.12 -10.38
CA ASN A 63 -11.28 8.09 -10.94
C ASN A 63 -11.20 7.42 -12.34
N ASN A 64 -12.29 6.85 -12.84
CA ASN A 64 -12.37 6.32 -14.21
C ASN A 64 -13.06 7.29 -15.18
N ASP A 65 -13.64 8.39 -14.68
CA ASP A 65 -14.28 9.43 -15.47
C ASP A 65 -13.28 10.55 -15.79
N LEU A 66 -12.52 10.37 -16.87
CA LEU A 66 -11.53 11.35 -17.32
C LEU A 66 -12.14 12.53 -18.11
N ASN A 67 -13.42 12.84 -17.92
CA ASN A 67 -14.03 14.00 -18.57
C ASN A 67 -13.76 15.29 -17.79
N CYS A 68 -13.31 16.32 -18.50
CA CYS A 68 -13.09 17.65 -17.95
C CYS A 68 -14.20 18.62 -18.36
N CYS A 69 -14.77 19.31 -17.38
CA CYS A 69 -15.84 20.28 -17.49
C CYS A 69 -15.28 21.69 -17.38
N LYS A 70 -15.82 22.64 -18.15
CA LYS A 70 -15.35 24.02 -18.11
C LYS A 70 -15.72 24.64 -16.76
N ILE A 71 -14.76 25.27 -16.09
CA ILE A 71 -14.99 26.00 -14.84
C ILE A 71 -15.87 27.22 -15.16
N GLU A 72 -17.08 27.30 -14.60
CA GLU A 72 -18.05 28.35 -14.95
C GLU A 72 -17.63 29.76 -14.49
N ASP A 73 -16.59 29.87 -13.65
CA ASP A 73 -16.03 31.13 -13.15
C ASP A 73 -14.53 31.30 -13.45
N ALA A 74 -13.98 30.63 -14.48
CA ALA A 74 -12.60 30.90 -14.88
C ALA A 74 -12.43 32.39 -15.27
N PRO A 75 -11.51 33.14 -14.64
CA PRO A 75 -11.13 34.44 -15.16
C PRO A 75 -10.71 34.24 -16.62
N ALA A 76 -11.27 35.02 -17.53
CA ALA A 76 -10.80 35.04 -18.91
C ALA A 76 -9.27 35.18 -18.90
N PRO A 77 -8.52 34.49 -19.79
CA PRO A 77 -7.08 34.66 -19.87
C PRO A 77 -6.81 36.16 -20.05
N GLY A 78 -6.23 36.75 -19.01
CA GLY A 78 -5.88 38.15 -19.01
C GLY A 78 -4.78 38.34 -20.03
N ASP A 79 -5.10 39.03 -21.12
CA ASP A 79 -4.14 39.50 -22.10
C ASP A 79 -3.08 40.31 -21.33
N GLY A 80 -1.89 39.72 -21.20
CA GLY A 80 -0.79 40.31 -20.46
C GLY A 80 -0.43 41.68 -21.02
N ASP A 81 -0.51 42.71 -20.18
CA ASP A 81 0.25 43.95 -20.26
C ASP A 81 -0.04 44.76 -18.98
N GLY A 82 0.94 44.84 -18.07
CA GLY A 82 0.79 45.63 -16.86
C GLY A 82 1.96 45.52 -15.90
N ASP A 83 3.00 46.32 -16.16
CA ASP A 83 4.09 46.62 -15.25
C ASP A 83 3.58 47.01 -13.84
N GLY A 84 4.05 46.30 -12.83
CA GLY A 84 3.74 46.57 -11.43
C GLY A 84 4.86 46.09 -10.53
N ASP A 85 5.83 46.98 -10.28
CA ASP A 85 6.84 46.82 -9.24
C ASP A 85 6.13 46.65 -7.88
N GLY A 86 6.18 45.44 -7.34
CA GLY A 86 5.59 45.09 -6.05
C GLY A 86 6.48 44.08 -5.34
N ASP A 87 7.45 44.59 -4.58
CA ASP A 87 8.19 43.83 -3.59
C ASP A 87 7.21 43.17 -2.61
N GLY A 88 7.08 41.86 -2.70
CA GLY A 88 6.25 41.04 -1.83
C GLY A 88 6.92 39.69 -1.62
N ASP A 89 7.85 39.66 -0.69
CA ASP A 89 8.36 38.42 -0.09
C ASP A 89 7.17 37.66 0.50
N GLY A 90 6.67 36.70 -0.26
CA GLY A 90 5.62 35.78 0.13
C GLY A 90 6.12 34.38 -0.15
N ASP A 91 7.02 33.89 0.69
CA ASP A 91 7.33 32.47 0.85
C ASP A 91 6.03 31.75 1.26
N GLY A 92 5.23 31.38 0.26
CA GLY A 92 4.09 30.50 0.40
C GLY A 92 4.51 29.10 0.03
N ASP A 93 5.29 28.46 0.90
CA ASP A 93 5.37 27.00 0.97
C ASP A 93 3.95 26.48 1.23
N THR A 94 3.25 26.10 0.16
CA THR A 94 2.16 25.12 0.20
C THR A 94 2.70 23.93 -0.58
N GLY A 95 3.67 23.18 -0.05
CA GLY A 95 3.44 22.35 1.13
C GLY A 95 2.59 21.19 0.64
N GLU A 96 3.26 20.24 -0.01
CA GLU A 96 2.83 18.87 -0.33
C GLU A 96 1.59 18.49 0.48
N GLU A 97 0.42 18.51 -0.17
CA GLU A 97 -0.86 18.36 0.53
C GLU A 97 -0.90 16.97 1.17
N ASP A 98 -0.92 16.95 2.52
CA ASP A 98 -1.21 15.78 3.34
C ASP A 98 -2.50 15.15 2.78
N ALA A 99 -2.37 14.06 2.03
CA ALA A 99 -3.46 13.45 1.26
C ALA A 99 -4.58 12.86 2.16
N GLY A 100 -4.42 12.96 3.48
CA GLY A 100 -5.35 12.43 4.47
C GLY A 100 -6.48 13.38 4.88
N VAL A 101 -7.49 12.80 5.53
CA VAL A 101 -8.61 13.50 6.15
C VAL A 101 -8.22 13.99 7.54
N HIS A 102 -8.04 15.31 7.68
CA HIS A 102 -7.80 15.90 8.98
C HIS A 102 -9.01 15.77 9.93
N PRO A 103 -8.78 15.68 11.25
CA PRO A 103 -9.86 15.69 12.23
C PRO A 103 -10.64 17.00 12.17
N PRO A 104 -11.89 17.03 12.70
CA PRO A 104 -12.61 18.27 12.92
C PRO A 104 -11.76 19.28 13.69
N ALA A 105 -11.93 20.58 13.43
CA ALA A 105 -11.06 21.63 14.00
C ALA A 105 -10.91 21.59 15.53
N GLU A 106 -11.90 21.07 16.24
CA GLU A 106 -11.89 20.89 17.70
C GLU A 106 -12.44 19.49 18.04
N CYS A 107 -11.94 18.91 19.14
CA CYS A 107 -12.58 17.75 19.76
C CYS A 107 -13.37 18.20 20.99
N GLN A 108 -14.51 17.56 21.26
CA GLN A 108 -15.26 17.91 22.47
C GLN A 108 -14.57 17.32 23.70
N MET A 109 -14.74 17.94 24.87
CA MET A 109 -14.26 17.39 26.15
C MET A 109 -14.84 16.00 26.49
N THR A 110 -15.96 15.64 25.85
CA THR A 110 -16.54 14.30 25.95
C THR A 110 -15.74 13.25 25.19
N ASP A 111 -14.89 13.69 24.27
CA ASP A 111 -14.10 12.86 23.37
C ASP A 111 -12.64 12.78 23.84
N GLU A 112 -12.36 13.17 25.10
CA GLU A 112 -11.03 13.10 25.68
C GLU A 112 -10.45 11.68 25.56
N GLY A 113 -9.27 11.57 24.97
CA GLY A 113 -8.61 10.29 24.66
C GLY A 113 -9.11 9.59 23.40
N ALA A 114 -10.06 10.17 22.66
CA ALA A 114 -10.42 9.68 21.32
C ALA A 114 -9.22 9.79 20.37
N LEU A 115 -9.13 8.84 19.45
CA LEU A 115 -8.10 8.78 18.43
C LEU A 115 -8.68 9.13 17.06
N TRP A 116 -7.87 9.75 16.22
CA TRP A 116 -8.19 10.03 14.83
C TRP A 116 -6.97 9.75 13.96
N CYS A 117 -7.15 9.08 12.83
CA CYS A 117 -6.10 8.88 11.85
C CYS A 117 -6.39 9.68 10.59
N THR A 118 -5.39 10.29 9.96
CA THR A 118 -5.61 11.01 8.70
C THR A 118 -5.92 10.08 7.53
N HIS A 119 -5.48 8.83 7.57
CA HIS A 119 -5.66 7.90 6.46
C HIS A 119 -6.80 6.93 6.74
N ASP A 120 -7.58 6.58 5.71
CA ASP A 120 -8.52 5.48 5.76
C ASP A 120 -7.85 4.18 5.26
N GLN A 121 -8.60 3.08 5.24
CA GLN A 121 -8.09 1.81 4.73
C GLN A 121 -7.67 1.83 3.25
N ALA A 122 -8.25 2.70 2.43
CA ALA A 122 -7.94 2.77 1.00
C ALA A 122 -6.62 3.49 0.76
N MET A 123 -6.30 4.51 1.58
CA MET A 123 -5.03 5.23 1.54
C MET A 123 -3.87 4.40 2.10
N GLY A 124 -4.14 3.53 3.08
CA GLY A 124 -3.09 2.76 3.77
C GLY A 124 -2.36 3.57 4.85
N PRO A 125 -1.36 2.97 5.53
CA PRO A 125 -0.75 3.57 6.72
C PRO A 125 0.41 4.52 6.42
N GLU A 126 0.98 4.49 5.22
CA GLU A 126 2.11 5.33 4.81
C GLU A 126 1.71 6.81 4.88
N GLY A 127 2.58 7.66 5.44
CA GLY A 127 2.30 9.11 5.59
C GLY A 127 1.21 9.46 6.63
N SER A 128 0.54 8.49 7.23
CA SER A 128 -0.57 8.76 8.16
C SER A 128 -0.13 9.47 9.45
N THR A 129 -0.99 10.38 9.92
CA THR A 129 -0.82 11.08 11.19
C THR A 129 -1.91 10.68 12.17
N LEU A 130 -1.52 10.22 13.35
CA LEU A 130 -2.41 9.94 14.46
C LEU A 130 -2.59 11.19 15.31
N TYR A 131 -3.82 11.52 15.65
CA TYR A 131 -4.19 12.54 16.61
C TYR A 131 -4.89 11.92 17.82
N VAL A 132 -4.67 12.51 18.99
CA VAL A 132 -5.41 12.23 20.22
C VAL A 132 -6.12 13.50 20.69
N CYS A 133 -7.36 13.37 21.12
CA CYS A 133 -8.07 14.47 21.76
C CYS A 133 -7.55 14.65 23.19
N SER A 134 -6.96 15.81 23.47
CA SER A 134 -6.44 16.17 24.78
C SER A 134 -6.79 17.61 25.12
N GLY A 135 -7.60 17.80 26.17
CA GLY A 135 -8.01 19.13 26.63
C GLY A 135 -8.92 19.87 25.64
N GLY A 136 -9.70 19.14 24.84
CA GLY A 136 -10.57 19.72 23.80
C GLY A 136 -9.84 20.15 22.54
N GLN A 137 -8.60 19.69 22.33
CA GLN A 137 -7.84 19.91 21.11
C GLN A 137 -7.24 18.62 20.59
N TRP A 138 -7.16 18.48 19.26
CA TRP A 138 -6.43 17.40 18.62
C TRP A 138 -4.93 17.68 18.70
N VAL A 139 -4.19 16.75 19.25
CA VAL A 139 -2.73 16.81 19.36
C VAL A 139 -2.15 15.61 18.62
N VAL A 140 -1.11 15.84 17.82
CA VAL A 140 -0.40 14.75 17.14
C VAL A 140 0.18 13.78 18.17
N ASP A 141 -0.13 12.49 18.01
CA ASP A 141 0.35 11.41 18.86
C ASP A 141 1.25 10.48 18.04
N SER A 142 2.56 10.59 18.26
CA SER A 142 3.57 9.75 17.61
C SER A 142 3.97 8.51 18.40
N VAL A 143 3.35 8.27 19.57
CA VAL A 143 3.81 7.26 20.54
C VAL A 143 2.83 6.09 20.63
N THR A 144 1.53 6.37 20.61
CA THR A 144 0.50 5.34 20.85
C THR A 144 0.57 4.19 19.86
N GLY A 145 0.73 4.45 18.56
CA GLY A 145 0.84 3.40 17.54
C GLY A 145 2.03 2.47 17.77
N THR A 146 3.21 3.04 18.02
CA THR A 146 4.42 2.25 18.33
C THR A 146 4.28 1.46 19.63
N ALA A 147 3.69 2.04 20.67
CA ALA A 147 3.46 1.35 21.94
C ALA A 147 2.49 0.16 21.77
N TRP A 148 1.42 0.35 21.00
CA TRP A 148 0.44 -0.71 20.71
C TRP A 148 1.05 -1.87 19.92
N CYS A 149 1.89 -1.54 18.93
CA CYS A 149 2.65 -2.54 18.17
C CYS A 149 3.65 -3.28 19.05
N ALA A 150 4.37 -2.57 19.94
CA ALA A 150 5.30 -3.17 20.90
C ALA A 150 4.61 -4.16 21.85
N ASP A 151 3.43 -3.82 22.35
CA ASP A 151 2.63 -4.74 23.18
C ASP A 151 2.20 -6.01 22.44
N SER A 152 2.11 -5.94 21.10
CA SER A 152 1.81 -7.07 20.21
C SER A 152 3.06 -7.82 19.73
N GLY A 153 4.26 -7.43 20.17
CA GLY A 153 5.53 -8.08 19.83
C GLY A 153 6.20 -7.58 18.55
N TYR A 154 5.75 -6.44 18.02
CA TYR A 154 6.35 -5.76 16.88
C TYR A 154 7.30 -4.64 17.34
N ASP A 155 8.18 -4.17 16.46
CA ASP A 155 9.20 -3.18 16.83
C ASP A 155 8.71 -1.74 16.61
N PHE A 156 7.82 -1.53 15.63
CA PHE A 156 7.31 -0.21 15.27
C PHE A 156 5.92 -0.27 14.61
N SER A 157 5.31 0.91 14.43
CA SER A 157 4.10 1.12 13.64
C SER A 157 4.46 1.78 12.31
N TYR A 158 3.92 1.28 11.20
CA TYR A 158 3.99 1.96 9.89
C TYR A 158 3.16 3.23 9.88
N GLY A 159 2.09 3.24 10.69
CA GLY A 159 1.10 4.29 10.73
C GLY A 159 -0.23 3.72 11.23
N CYS A 160 -1.28 4.50 11.02
CA CYS A 160 -2.65 4.16 11.36
C CYS A 160 -3.55 4.19 10.12
N THR A 161 -4.71 3.55 10.22
CA THR A 161 -5.83 3.73 9.31
C THR A 161 -7.13 3.84 10.11
N ASP A 162 -8.06 4.67 9.66
CA ASP A 162 -9.43 4.71 10.17
C ASP A 162 -10.27 3.64 9.46
N VAL A 163 -10.82 2.73 10.26
CA VAL A 163 -11.62 1.61 9.78
C VAL A 163 -13.09 1.89 10.08
N VAL A 164 -13.90 1.95 9.01
CA VAL A 164 -15.37 1.98 9.11
C VAL A 164 -15.93 0.61 8.69
N PRO A 165 -16.31 -0.26 9.63
CA PRO A 165 -16.83 -1.58 9.31
C PRO A 165 -18.14 -1.54 8.50
N THR A 166 -18.27 -2.44 7.53
CA THR A 166 -19.49 -2.53 6.68
C THR A 166 -20.65 -3.27 7.35
N ASP A 167 -20.39 -3.93 8.48
CA ASP A 167 -21.37 -4.70 9.25
C ASP A 167 -22.12 -3.85 10.30
N GLY A 168 -21.82 -2.54 10.35
CA GLY A 168 -22.42 -1.60 11.29
C GLY A 168 -21.78 -1.63 12.68
N ALA A 169 -20.61 -2.26 12.83
CA ALA A 169 -19.77 -2.06 14.01
C ALA A 169 -19.23 -0.62 14.08
N ASP A 170 -18.85 -0.19 15.28
CA ASP A 170 -18.30 1.14 15.51
C ASP A 170 -16.95 1.29 14.80
N PRO A 171 -16.64 2.49 14.25
CA PRO A 171 -15.34 2.74 13.63
C PRO A 171 -14.22 2.62 14.65
N TYR A 172 -13.05 2.18 14.20
CA TYR A 172 -11.88 2.01 15.05
C TYR A 172 -10.59 2.32 14.28
N ILE A 173 -9.55 2.69 15.02
CA ILE A 173 -8.21 2.88 14.46
C ILE A 173 -7.48 1.55 14.42
N GLU A 174 -6.98 1.17 13.25
CA GLU A 174 -6.07 0.06 13.07
C GLU A 174 -4.64 0.58 12.96
N PHE A 175 -3.70 -0.07 13.67
CA PHE A 175 -2.27 0.19 13.50
C PHE A 175 -1.65 -0.95 12.71
N LEU A 176 -0.99 -0.61 11.60
CA LEU A 176 -0.19 -1.60 10.90
C LEU A 176 1.18 -1.67 11.55
N CYS A 177 1.54 -2.85 12.05
CA CYS A 177 2.79 -3.05 12.78
C CYS A 177 3.86 -3.70 11.92
N GLY A 178 5.11 -3.30 12.16
CA GLY A 178 6.30 -3.82 11.48
C GLY A 178 7.36 -4.29 12.48
N SER A 179 8.24 -5.17 12.02
CA SER A 179 9.38 -5.67 12.78
C SER A 179 10.67 -5.20 12.12
N GLY A 180 11.75 -5.06 12.88
CA GLY A 180 13.03 -4.56 12.39
C GLY A 180 13.30 -3.08 12.71
N PRO A 181 14.14 -2.39 11.92
CA PRO A 181 14.66 -1.07 12.28
C PRO A 181 13.62 0.05 12.34
N GLY A 182 12.60 0.01 11.47
CA GLY A 182 11.57 1.06 11.37
C GLY A 182 12.11 2.44 10.92
N THR A 183 13.36 2.50 10.49
CA THR A 183 14.00 3.70 9.94
C THR A 183 13.39 4.04 8.59
N ALA A 184 13.41 5.33 8.22
CA ALA A 184 12.92 5.76 6.91
C ALA A 184 13.65 5.03 5.78
N CYS A 185 12.90 4.68 4.74
CA CYS A 185 13.46 4.28 3.46
C CYS A 185 14.19 5.46 2.81
N ASP A 186 15.23 5.16 2.05
CA ASP A 186 15.86 6.11 1.14
C ASP A 186 15.95 5.48 -0.25
N ASP A 187 16.09 6.31 -1.30
CA ASP A 187 16.17 5.84 -2.69
C ASP A 187 17.39 4.94 -2.96
N ALA A 188 18.35 4.90 -2.03
CA ALA A 188 19.53 4.06 -2.10
C ALA A 188 19.36 2.73 -1.34
N TYR A 189 18.21 2.53 -0.67
CA TYR A 189 17.95 1.34 0.09
C TYR A 189 17.79 0.17 -0.86
N VAL A 190 18.57 -0.88 -0.62
CA VAL A 190 18.51 -2.12 -1.37
C VAL A 190 18.14 -3.20 -0.38
N ASP A 191 17.09 -3.94 -0.69
CA ASP A 191 16.66 -5.11 0.07
C ASP A 191 17.85 -6.03 0.32
N ASN A 192 17.93 -6.61 1.52
CA ASN A 192 19.07 -7.44 1.88
C ASN A 192 18.69 -8.55 2.86
N CYS A 193 19.40 -9.67 2.78
CA CYS A 193 19.33 -10.69 3.83
C CYS A 193 20.13 -10.22 5.05
N VAL A 194 19.46 -10.21 6.21
CA VAL A 194 20.12 -10.03 7.51
C VAL A 194 20.81 -11.32 7.91
N ASP A 195 20.12 -12.43 7.69
CA ASP A 195 20.62 -13.79 7.80
C ASP A 195 19.88 -14.72 6.81
N SER A 196 20.03 -16.03 6.95
CA SER A 196 19.42 -17.00 6.03
C SER A 196 17.89 -17.07 6.11
N ASP A 197 17.26 -16.56 7.16
CA ASP A 197 15.80 -16.55 7.32
C ASP A 197 15.22 -15.14 7.26
N VAL A 198 15.96 -14.11 7.65
CA VAL A 198 15.42 -12.75 7.75
C VAL A 198 15.81 -11.91 6.53
N ILE A 199 14.80 -11.45 5.80
CA ILE A 199 14.93 -10.40 4.79
C ILE A 199 14.62 -9.04 5.40
N GLN A 200 15.36 -8.00 5.00
CA GLN A 200 14.97 -6.62 5.19
C GLN A 200 14.66 -5.96 3.86
N PHE A 201 13.58 -5.19 3.84
CA PHE A 201 13.08 -4.50 2.65
C PHE A 201 12.33 -3.23 3.03
N CYS A 202 12.09 -2.38 2.05
CA CYS A 202 11.31 -1.15 2.22
C CYS A 202 9.82 -1.39 2.05
N LYS A 203 9.02 -0.93 3.02
CA LYS A 203 7.56 -1.00 3.00
C LYS A 203 6.98 0.21 3.72
N PHE A 204 6.04 0.91 3.08
CA PHE A 204 5.38 2.10 3.64
C PHE A 204 6.40 3.10 4.23
N ASP A 205 7.37 3.49 3.41
CA ASP A 205 8.51 4.35 3.74
C ASP A 205 9.35 3.94 4.97
N LYS A 206 9.25 2.68 5.42
CA LYS A 206 10.05 2.16 6.54
C LYS A 206 10.77 0.88 6.18
N VAL A 207 12.01 0.79 6.66
CA VAL A 207 12.79 -0.44 6.62
C VAL A 207 12.21 -1.43 7.61
N THR A 208 11.69 -2.53 7.09
CA THR A 208 11.12 -3.64 7.86
C THR A 208 11.95 -4.91 7.67
N ALA A 209 11.80 -5.83 8.60
CA ALA A 209 12.30 -7.19 8.53
C ALA A 209 11.14 -8.19 8.55
N ASP A 210 11.27 -9.28 7.80
CA ASP A 210 10.36 -10.42 7.89
C ASP A 210 11.13 -11.75 7.80
N SER A 211 10.54 -12.81 8.35
CA SER A 211 11.05 -14.19 8.26
C SER A 211 10.54 -14.82 6.96
N CYS A 212 11.46 -15.20 6.09
CA CYS A 212 11.18 -15.93 4.87
C CYS A 212 10.53 -17.28 5.17
N GLN A 213 10.93 -17.99 6.23
CA GLN A 213 10.24 -19.20 6.66
C GLN A 213 8.77 -18.94 6.99
N ARG A 214 8.49 -17.87 7.74
CA ARG A 214 7.11 -17.49 8.10
C ARG A 214 6.32 -17.13 6.85
N PHE A 215 6.86 -16.26 6.00
CA PHE A 215 6.25 -15.81 4.74
C PHE A 215 5.95 -16.98 3.81
N CYS A 216 6.91 -17.87 3.57
CA CYS A 216 6.72 -19.02 2.70
C CYS A 216 5.67 -20.00 3.26
N SER A 217 5.59 -20.16 4.59
CA SER A 217 4.64 -21.07 5.23
C SER A 217 3.21 -20.49 5.40
N SER A 218 3.02 -19.18 5.22
CA SER A 218 1.70 -18.55 5.40
C SER A 218 0.73 -18.87 4.25
N GLY A 219 1.27 -19.23 3.09
CA GLY A 219 0.50 -19.41 1.86
C GLY A 219 0.08 -18.09 1.20
N GLU A 220 0.63 -16.96 1.62
CA GLU A 220 0.40 -15.66 0.99
C GLU A 220 1.03 -15.59 -0.42
N LEU A 221 2.10 -16.36 -0.66
CA LEU A 221 2.70 -16.52 -1.98
C LEU A 221 1.86 -17.52 -2.80
N ASP A 222 1.06 -17.01 -3.74
CA ASP A 222 0.24 -17.77 -4.69
C ASP A 222 -0.84 -18.69 -4.10
N GLY A 223 -1.17 -18.52 -2.81
CA GLY A 223 -2.13 -19.39 -2.12
C GLY A 223 -1.55 -20.76 -1.74
N VAL A 224 -0.23 -20.95 -1.85
CA VAL A 224 0.45 -22.22 -1.57
C VAL A 224 1.38 -22.03 -0.38
N ALA A 225 1.15 -22.80 0.68
CA ALA A 225 2.05 -22.84 1.82
C ALA A 225 3.22 -23.78 1.51
N TYR A 226 4.44 -23.23 1.58
CA TYR A 226 5.68 -23.97 1.39
C TYR A 226 6.25 -24.44 2.72
N GLU A 227 6.96 -25.57 2.69
CA GLU A 227 7.59 -26.12 3.91
C GLU A 227 8.80 -25.31 4.37
N PHE A 228 9.53 -24.69 3.44
CA PHE A 228 10.77 -23.99 3.71
C PHE A 228 10.78 -22.60 3.06
N GLY A 229 11.39 -21.66 3.77
CA GLY A 229 11.73 -20.34 3.25
C GLY A 229 13.14 -19.93 3.68
N ALA A 230 13.88 -19.30 2.78
CA ALA A 230 15.15 -18.67 3.10
C ALA A 230 15.33 -17.37 2.32
N CYS A 231 16.04 -16.43 2.92
CA CYS A 231 16.47 -15.23 2.23
C CYS A 231 17.73 -15.56 1.40
N ASP A 232 17.65 -15.33 0.10
CA ASP A 232 18.78 -15.45 -0.82
C ASP A 232 18.58 -14.57 -2.05
N ILE A 233 19.54 -14.57 -2.97
CA ILE A 233 19.47 -13.85 -4.23
C ILE A 233 18.65 -14.65 -5.25
N GLY A 234 17.59 -14.04 -5.77
CA GLY A 234 16.73 -14.59 -6.81
C GLY A 234 17.35 -14.54 -8.22
N ASP A 235 16.59 -15.03 -9.21
CA ASP A 235 17.02 -15.09 -10.61
C ASP A 235 17.23 -13.70 -11.25
N ASP A 236 16.61 -12.67 -10.67
CA ASP A 236 16.75 -11.26 -11.04
C ASP A 236 17.95 -10.57 -10.37
N SER A 237 18.74 -11.31 -9.60
CA SER A 237 19.85 -10.78 -8.77
C SER A 237 19.40 -9.83 -7.65
N LEU A 238 18.14 -9.88 -7.25
CA LEU A 238 17.62 -9.16 -6.07
C LEU A 238 17.50 -10.11 -4.88
N TYR A 239 17.60 -9.57 -3.66
CA TYR A 239 17.34 -10.36 -2.47
C TYR A 239 15.84 -10.62 -2.33
N THR A 240 15.47 -11.85 -2.07
CA THR A 240 14.07 -12.27 -1.97
C THR A 240 13.93 -13.49 -1.06
N CYS A 241 12.70 -13.76 -0.63
CA CYS A 241 12.39 -15.01 0.06
C CYS A 241 12.16 -16.12 -0.97
N LEU A 242 13.12 -17.04 -1.04
CA LEU A 242 12.98 -18.26 -1.82
C LEU A 242 12.14 -19.26 -1.03
N CYS A 243 11.05 -19.73 -1.63
CA CYS A 243 10.14 -20.71 -1.04
C CYS A 243 10.20 -22.04 -1.78
N TRP A 244 10.24 -23.16 -1.04
CA TRP A 244 10.23 -24.49 -1.65
C TRP A 244 9.61 -25.54 -0.74
N ASP A 245 8.99 -26.56 -1.36
CA ASP A 245 8.56 -27.77 -0.68
C ASP A 245 9.73 -28.74 -0.54
N GLY A 246 9.75 -29.53 0.54
CA GLY A 246 10.80 -30.47 0.89
C GLY A 246 10.96 -31.63 -0.11
N ASP A 247 11.48 -31.33 -1.29
CA ASP A 247 12.15 -32.24 -2.21
C ASP A 247 13.34 -31.50 -2.85
N ALA A 248 14.19 -30.87 -2.02
CA ALA A 248 15.49 -30.35 -2.45
C ALA A 248 16.43 -31.53 -2.76
N GLY A 249 16.42 -31.98 -4.01
CA GLY A 249 17.38 -32.92 -4.59
C GLY A 249 18.52 -32.22 -5.30
#